data_AF-A0A321LTF0-F1
#
_entry.id   AF-A0A321LTF0-F1
#
_cell.length_a   1.000
_cell.length_b   1.000
_cell.length_c   1.000
_cell.angle_alpha   90.00
_cell.angle_beta   90.00
_cell.angle_gamma   90.00
#
_symmetry.space_group_name_H-M   'P 1'
#
loop_
_entity.id
_entity.type
_entity.pdbx_description
1 polymer ?
#
loop_
_entity_poly.entity_id
_entity_poly.type
_entity_poly.pdbx_seq_one_letter_code
_entity_poly.pdbx_strand_id
1 'polypeptide(L)'
;MPRHASDPELKAEFATRIKELLGRFSAKEIAQTLKVKPQMVYNYRDGKNAPSPEVIRRAMESWPNFILNYRGKVLTLQYFGRKPMLTQKRVIQYELWDTIKKLDSQSVEIEILDRAASSVQFGIRIHFPVQPKKSSR
;
A
#
# COMPACT_ATOMS: atom_id res chain seq x y z
N MET A 1 -7.28 -2.75 2.14
CA MET A 1 -6.61 -2.32 0.90
C MET A 1 -7.65 -2.17 -0.20
N PRO A 2 -7.62 -1.14 -1.06
CA PRO A 2 -8.57 -1.01 -2.15
C PRO A 2 -8.37 -2.18 -3.11
N ARG A 3 -9.35 -3.09 -3.16
CA ARG A 3 -9.34 -4.30 -3.99
C ARG A 3 -9.96 -4.01 -5.34
N HIS A 4 -9.33 -3.21 -6.21
CA HIS A 4 -9.31 -3.44 -7.67
C HIS A 4 -8.63 -2.31 -8.43
N ALA A 5 -7.83 -2.67 -9.44
CA ALA A 5 -7.24 -1.76 -10.43
C ALA A 5 -8.26 -1.19 -11.43
N SER A 6 -9.56 -1.36 -11.20
CA SER A 6 -10.63 -1.00 -12.13
C SER A 6 -11.80 -0.27 -11.48
N ASP A 7 -11.65 0.21 -10.23
CA ASP A 7 -12.73 0.92 -9.56
C ASP A 7 -13.06 2.25 -10.28
N PRO A 8 -14.30 2.43 -10.79
CA PRO A 8 -14.70 3.62 -11.53
C PRO A 8 -14.64 4.91 -10.71
N GLU A 9 -14.91 4.84 -9.40
CA GLU A 9 -14.95 6.01 -8.53
C GLU A 9 -13.54 6.56 -8.30
N LEU A 10 -12.57 5.67 -8.05
CA LEU A 10 -11.16 6.05 -7.90
C LEU A 10 -10.58 6.62 -9.21
N LYS A 11 -10.97 6.07 -10.36
CA LYS A 11 -10.60 6.61 -11.68
C LYS A 11 -11.13 8.04 -11.86
N ALA A 12 -12.40 8.27 -11.55
CA ALA A 12 -13.03 9.57 -11.71
C ALA A 12 -12.42 10.64 -10.78
N GLU A 13 -12.20 10.30 -9.52
CA GLU A 13 -11.59 11.20 -8.55
C GLU A 13 -10.15 11.55 -8.96
N PHE A 14 -9.34 10.55 -9.32
CA PHE A 14 -7.97 10.77 -9.76
C PHE A 14 -7.90 11.57 -11.07
N ALA A 15 -8.79 11.31 -12.02
CA ALA A 15 -8.90 12.08 -13.26
C ALA A 15 -9.18 13.56 -12.98
N THR A 16 -10.08 13.85 -12.04
CA THR A 16 -10.42 15.21 -11.62
C THR A 16 -9.19 15.94 -11.08
N ARG A 17 -8.41 15.29 -10.21
CA ARG A 17 -7.16 15.87 -9.69
C ARG A 17 -6.09 16.07 -10.76
N ILE A 18 -5.98 15.16 -11.73
CA ILE A 18 -5.05 15.34 -12.85
C ILE A 18 -5.46 16.52 -13.75
N LYS A 19 -6.76 16.77 -13.95
CA LYS A 19 -7.24 17.97 -14.67
C LYS A 19 -6.85 19.26 -13.94
N GLU A 20 -7.01 19.29 -12.61
CA GLU A 20 -6.58 20.42 -11.78
C GLU A 20 -5.07 20.67 -11.90
N LEU A 21 -4.26 19.61 -11.87
CA LEU A 21 -2.81 19.71 -12.01
C LEU A 21 -2.39 20.20 -13.40
N LEU A 22 -3.07 19.75 -14.46
CA LEU A 22 -2.80 20.21 -15.84
C LEU A 22 -3.12 21.69 -16.05
N GLY A 23 -3.93 22.30 -15.19
CA GLY A 23 -4.13 23.75 -15.18
C GLY A 23 -2.95 24.54 -14.59
N ARG A 24 -1.98 23.87 -13.96
CA ARG A 24 -0.84 24.50 -13.27
C ARG A 24 0.52 23.99 -13.73
N PHE A 25 0.58 22.77 -14.26
CA PHE A 25 1.80 22.10 -14.68
C PHE A 25 1.59 21.46 -16.06
N SER A 26 2.67 21.35 -16.84
CA SER A 26 2.64 20.62 -18.09
C SER A 26 2.49 19.11 -17.87
N ALA A 27 1.96 18.40 -18.87
CA ALA A 27 1.88 16.95 -18.84
C ALA A 27 3.25 16.28 -18.65
N LYS A 28 4.33 16.91 -19.14
CA LYS A 28 5.71 16.41 -18.99
C LYS A 28 6.18 16.48 -17.53
N GLU A 29 5.91 17.59 -16.85
CA GLU A 29 6.26 17.77 -15.43
C GLU A 29 5.48 16.80 -14.54
N ILE A 30 4.16 16.68 -14.76
CA ILE A 30 3.31 15.73 -14.03
C ILE A 30 3.81 14.29 -14.24
N ALA A 31 4.13 13.93 -15.49
CA ALA A 31 4.65 12.60 -15.81
C ALA A 31 5.98 12.30 -15.12
N GLN A 32 6.88 13.28 -15.07
CA GLN A 32 8.16 13.16 -14.38
C GLN A 32 7.97 12.96 -12.87
N THR A 33 7.11 13.76 -12.24
CA THR A 33 6.80 13.65 -10.81
C THR A 33 6.19 12.29 -10.46
N LEU A 34 5.26 11.81 -11.28
CA LEU A 34 4.61 10.51 -11.09
C LEU A 34 5.49 9.32 -11.53
N LYS A 35 6.61 9.58 -12.20
CA LYS A 35 7.45 8.63 -12.97
C LYS A 35 6.64 7.70 -13.87
N VAL A 36 5.84 8.31 -14.74
CA VAL A 36 5.08 7.64 -15.80
C VAL A 36 5.42 8.28 -17.15
N LYS A 37 4.94 7.69 -18.25
CA LYS A 37 5.06 8.32 -19.58
C LYS A 37 4.08 9.50 -19.70
N PRO A 38 4.37 10.58 -20.46
CA PRO A 38 3.45 11.69 -20.68
C PRO A 38 2.05 11.26 -21.17
N GLN A 39 2.00 10.25 -22.04
CA GLN A 39 0.74 9.68 -22.51
C GLN A 39 -0.14 9.14 -21.37
N MET A 40 0.47 8.62 -20.29
CA MET A 40 -0.28 8.11 -19.15
C MET A 40 -0.99 9.21 -18.38
N VAL A 41 -0.45 10.44 -18.37
CA VAL A 41 -1.12 11.59 -17.74
C VAL A 41 -2.44 11.88 -18.45
N TYR A 42 -2.46 11.86 -19.77
CA TYR A 42 -3.69 12.00 -20.55
C TYR A 42 -4.64 10.82 -20.35
N ASN A 43 -4.13 9.60 -20.27
CA ASN A 43 -4.96 8.43 -19.96
C ASN A 43 -5.61 8.51 -18.56
N TYR A 44 -4.93 9.09 -17.57
CA TYR A 44 -5.49 9.35 -16.25
C TYR A 44 -6.50 10.49 -16.28
N ARG A 45 -6.20 11.61 -16.96
CA ARG A 45 -7.11 12.74 -17.18
C ARG A 45 -8.44 12.29 -17.80
N ASP A 46 -8.37 11.37 -18.76
CA ASP A 46 -9.52 10.87 -19.51
C ASP A 46 -10.20 9.67 -18.82
N GLY A 47 -9.72 9.24 -17.65
CA GLY A 47 -10.29 8.10 -16.91
C GLY A 47 -10.12 6.73 -17.59
N LYS A 48 -9.31 6.65 -18.66
CA LYS A 48 -9.08 5.40 -19.42
C LYS A 48 -8.37 4.35 -18.57
N ASN A 49 -7.38 4.78 -17.79
CA ASN A 49 -6.56 3.90 -16.95
C ASN A 49 -6.75 4.24 -15.46
N ALA A 50 -6.77 3.22 -14.61
CA ALA A 50 -6.67 3.46 -13.17
C ALA A 50 -5.22 3.75 -12.76
N PRO A 51 -5.00 4.67 -11.83
CA PRO A 51 -3.68 4.87 -11.25
C PRO A 51 -3.30 3.66 -10.39
N SER A 52 -2.02 3.27 -10.42
CA SER A 52 -1.51 2.29 -9.47
C SER A 52 -1.34 2.92 -8.08
N PRO A 53 -1.33 2.13 -6.99
CA PRO A 53 -1.09 2.65 -5.63
C PRO A 53 0.18 3.50 -5.52
N GLU A 54 1.24 3.12 -6.23
CA GLU A 54 2.51 3.85 -6.25
C GLU A 54 2.40 5.22 -6.94
N VAL A 55 1.57 5.32 -7.99
CA VAL A 55 1.28 6.59 -8.67
C VAL A 55 0.49 7.52 -7.75
N ILE A 56 -0.53 6.99 -7.07
CA ILE A 56 -1.32 7.75 -6.10
C ILE A 56 -0.43 8.26 -4.97
N ARG A 57 0.44 7.40 -4.41
CA ARG A 57 1.39 7.76 -3.37
C ARG A 57 2.27 8.94 -3.78
N ARG A 58 2.89 8.87 -4.96
CA ARG A 58 3.75 9.95 -5.48
C ARG A 58 2.99 11.25 -5.69
N ALA A 59 1.75 11.17 -6.16
CA ALA A 59 0.90 12.35 -6.33
C ALA A 59 0.67 13.04 -4.98
N MET A 60 0.28 12.27 -3.97
CA MET A 60 0.02 12.77 -2.61
C MET A 60 1.29 13.29 -1.90
N GLU A 61 2.46 12.70 -2.18
CA GLU A 61 3.74 13.19 -1.63
C GLU A 61 4.21 14.48 -2.28
N SER A 62 3.96 14.65 -3.57
CA SER A 62 4.49 15.78 -4.34
C SER A 62 3.59 17.01 -4.28
N TRP A 63 2.29 16.81 -4.06
CA TRP A 63 1.29 17.87 -4.02
C TRP A 63 0.50 17.78 -2.71
N PRO A 64 0.75 18.69 -1.74
CA PRO A 64 0.10 18.66 -0.42
C PRO A 64 -1.43 18.73 -0.47
N ASN A 65 -1.98 19.34 -1.52
CA ASN A 65 -3.41 19.52 -1.72
C ASN A 65 -4.04 18.37 -2.55
N PHE A 66 -3.27 17.33 -2.88
CA PHE A 66 -3.76 16.19 -3.64
C PHE A 66 -4.48 15.22 -2.70
N ILE A 67 -5.77 15.50 -2.48
CA ILE A 67 -6.65 14.72 -1.62
C ILE A 67 -7.60 13.90 -2.50
N LEU A 68 -7.65 12.59 -2.29
CA LEU A 68 -8.57 11.71 -3.00
C LEU A 68 -9.69 11.27 -2.05
N ASN A 69 -10.93 11.47 -2.46
CA ASN A 69 -12.08 10.88 -1.79
C ASN A 69 -12.47 9.58 -2.48
N TYR A 70 -12.70 8.54 -1.68
CA TYR A 70 -13.11 7.24 -2.20
C TYR A 70 -14.09 6.58 -1.23
N ARG A 71 -15.32 6.30 -1.69
CA ARG A 71 -16.40 5.69 -0.90
C ARG A 71 -16.67 6.39 0.42
N GLY A 72 -16.73 7.72 0.39
CA GLY A 72 -16.96 8.56 1.57
C GLY A 72 -15.79 8.63 2.55
N LYS A 73 -14.60 8.12 2.18
CA LYS A 73 -13.38 8.23 2.98
C LYS A 73 -12.35 9.09 2.27
N VAL A 74 -11.73 9.99 3.02
CA VAL A 74 -10.53 10.71 2.58
C VAL A 74 -9.36 9.74 2.62
N LEU A 75 -8.78 9.48 1.46
CA LEU A 75 -7.55 8.70 1.37
C LEU A 75 -6.39 9.55 1.88
N THR A 76 -5.63 9.01 2.83
CA THR A 76 -4.41 9.60 3.36
C THR A 76 -3.17 8.81 2.91
N LEU A 77 -2.00 9.43 2.92
CA LEU A 77 -0.72 8.79 2.56
C LEU A 77 -0.46 7.48 3.32
N GLN A 78 -1.00 7.36 4.55
CA GLN A 78 -0.87 6.16 5.37
C GLN A 78 -1.51 4.92 4.72
N TYR A 79 -2.58 5.09 3.93
CA TYR A 79 -3.25 3.98 3.23
C TYR A 79 -2.46 3.42 2.06
N PHE A 80 -1.55 4.22 1.50
CA PHE A 80 -0.73 3.82 0.35
C PHE A 80 0.65 3.33 0.75
N GLY A 81 1.01 3.47 2.03
CA GLY A 81 2.26 3.00 2.60
C GLY A 81 3.48 3.65 1.96
N ARG A 82 4.43 4.14 2.77
CA ARG A 82 5.80 4.21 2.23
C ARG A 82 6.16 2.77 1.88
N LYS A 83 6.61 2.50 0.63
CA LYS A 83 7.51 1.36 0.44
C LYS A 83 8.56 1.54 1.54
N PRO A 84 8.72 0.62 2.51
CA PRO A 84 9.92 0.66 3.30
C PRO A 84 11.04 0.70 2.26
N MET A 85 11.92 1.71 2.34
CA MET A 85 13.23 1.55 1.72
C MET A 85 13.67 0.16 2.16
N LEU A 86 14.01 -0.69 1.20
CA LEU A 86 14.82 -1.86 1.48
C LEU A 86 16.17 -1.34 1.97
N THR A 87 16.23 -0.72 3.15
CA THR A 87 17.33 -1.01 4.04
C THR A 87 17.24 -2.51 4.18
N GLN A 88 18.23 -3.22 3.66
CA GLN A 88 18.56 -4.53 4.19
C GLN A 88 18.80 -4.33 5.69
N LYS A 89 17.73 -4.33 6.48
CA LYS A 89 17.80 -4.88 7.81
C LYS A 89 18.13 -6.34 7.51
N ARG A 90 19.43 -6.65 7.51
CA ARG A 90 19.87 -7.91 8.09
C ARG A 90 19.16 -7.95 9.43
N VAL A 91 18.03 -8.65 9.47
CA VAL A 91 17.40 -9.03 10.71
C VAL A 91 18.48 -9.85 11.40
N ILE A 92 19.14 -9.25 12.38
CA ILE A 92 19.96 -9.99 13.32
C ILE A 92 18.97 -10.95 13.98
N GLN A 93 19.06 -12.20 13.54
CA GLN A 93 18.06 -13.24 13.63
C GLN A 93 18.07 -13.91 15.02
N TYR A 94 18.07 -13.11 16.08
CA TYR A 94 18.14 -13.64 17.45
C TYR A 94 16.78 -13.58 18.17
N GLU A 95 16.05 -12.46 18.10
CA GLU A 95 14.81 -12.33 18.91
C GLU A 95 13.58 -13.07 18.35
N LEU A 96 13.52 -13.32 17.04
CA LEU A 96 12.38 -14.00 16.43
C LEU A 96 12.31 -15.47 16.87
N TRP A 97 13.44 -16.18 16.85
CA TRP A 97 13.49 -17.58 17.25
C TRP A 97 13.26 -17.77 18.74
N ASP A 98 13.75 -16.85 19.58
CA ASP A 98 13.49 -16.88 21.02
C ASP A 98 12.02 -16.62 21.36
N THR A 99 11.33 -15.82 20.53
CA THR A 99 9.88 -15.60 20.66
C THR A 99 9.10 -16.83 20.18
N ILE A 100 9.51 -17.44 19.07
CA ILE A 100 8.88 -18.67 18.54
C ILE A 100 9.00 -19.83 19.52
N LYS A 101 10.15 -20.01 20.18
CA LYS A 101 10.36 -21.06 21.20
C LYS A 101 9.44 -20.93 22.42
N LYS A 102 8.90 -19.73 22.68
CA LYS A 102 7.98 -19.46 23.80
C LYS A 102 6.51 -19.60 23.42
N LEU A 103 6.20 -19.86 22.14
CA LEU A 103 4.83 -20.07 21.69
C LEU A 103 4.45 -21.53 21.87
N ASP A 104 3.27 -21.77 22.45
CA ASP A 104 2.68 -23.10 22.48
C ASP A 104 2.25 -23.51 21.06
N SER A 105 2.31 -24.81 20.76
CA SER A 105 1.92 -25.44 19.51
C SER A 105 0.49 -25.08 19.04
N GLN A 106 -0.39 -24.74 19.98
CA GLN A 106 -1.77 -24.32 19.70
C GLN A 106 -1.89 -22.83 19.32
N SER A 107 -0.82 -22.06 19.44
CA SER A 107 -0.78 -20.60 19.19
C SER A 107 -0.27 -20.25 17.80
N VAL A 108 0.15 -21.24 17.01
CA VAL A 108 0.76 -21.04 15.69
C VAL A 108 0.03 -21.86 14.64
N GLU A 109 -0.56 -21.16 13.67
CA GLU A 109 -1.13 -21.75 12.47
C GLU A 109 -0.16 -21.50 11.31
N ILE A 110 0.29 -22.57 10.65
CA ILE A 110 1.19 -22.51 9.51
C ILE A 110 0.46 -23.09 8.30
N GLU A 111 0.35 -22.29 7.25
CA GLU A 111 -0.21 -22.69 5.96
C GLU A 111 0.89 -22.66 4.91
N ILE A 112 0.97 -23.69 4.06
CA ILE A 112 1.84 -23.66 2.89
C ILE A 112 1.07 -22.93 1.78
N LEU A 113 1.52 -21.74 1.44
CA LEU A 113 0.87 -20.90 0.44
C LEU A 113 1.28 -21.31 -0.98
N ASP A 114 2.54 -21.70 -1.16
CA ASP A 114 3.08 -22.14 -2.44
C ASP A 114 4.31 -23.01 -2.24
N ARG A 115 4.57 -23.95 -3.16
CA ARG A 115 5.73 -24.82 -3.14
C ARG A 115 6.26 -25.03 -4.55
N ALA A 116 7.47 -24.54 -4.79
CA ALA A 116 8.24 -24.78 -6.01
C ALA A 116 9.38 -25.78 -5.75
N ALA A 117 10.06 -26.20 -6.81
CA ALA A 117 11.16 -27.18 -6.74
C ALA A 117 12.33 -26.73 -5.84
N SER A 118 12.55 -25.43 -5.69
CA SER A 118 13.65 -24.84 -4.90
C SER A 118 13.19 -23.90 -3.80
N SER A 119 11.89 -23.74 -3.59
CA SER A 119 11.37 -22.83 -2.57
C SER A 119 10.02 -23.29 -2.02
N VAL A 120 9.75 -22.90 -0.79
CA VAL A 120 8.45 -23.07 -0.16
C VAL A 120 8.07 -21.77 0.51
N GLN A 121 6.84 -21.35 0.29
CA GLN A 121 6.28 -20.14 0.87
C GLN A 121 5.31 -20.56 1.97
N PHE A 122 5.58 -20.07 3.18
CA PHE A 122 4.72 -20.29 4.34
C PHE A 122 3.98 -19.01 4.71
N GLY A 123 2.70 -19.13 4.99
CA GLY A 123 1.93 -18.18 5.77
C GLY A 123 1.98 -18.60 7.23
N ILE A 124 2.46 -17.72 8.11
CA ILE A 124 2.49 -17.99 9.55
C ILE A 124 1.52 -17.02 10.22
N ARG A 125 0.57 -17.55 10.99
CA ARG A 125 -0.33 -16.79 11.84
C ARG A 125 -0.07 -17.16 13.30
N ILE A 126 0.24 -16.16 14.11
CA ILE A 126 0.50 -16.32 15.54
C ILE A 126 -0.67 -15.70 16.31
N HIS A 127 -1.34 -16.51 17.13
CA HIS A 127 -2.41 -16.08 18.01
C HIS A 127 -1.83 -15.81 19.39
N PHE A 128 -1.85 -14.53 19.80
CA PHE A 128 -1.49 -14.18 21.17
C PHE A 128 -2.74 -14.29 22.07
N PRO A 129 -2.64 -14.92 23.25
CA PRO A 129 -3.75 -14.93 24.19
C PRO A 129 -4.06 -13.50 24.61
N VAL A 130 -5.34 -13.12 24.52
CA VAL A 130 -5.81 -11.81 24.99
C VAL A 130 -5.62 -11.80 26.51
N GLN A 131 -4.68 -10.99 27.01
CA GLN A 131 -4.50 -10.84 28.44
C GLN A 131 -5.81 -10.29 29.04
N PRO A 132 -6.38 -10.95 30.06
CA PRO A 132 -7.55 -10.41 30.73
C PRO A 132 -7.17 -9.05 31.32
N LYS A 133 -7.94 -8.01 30.97
CA LYS A 133 -7.78 -6.67 31.53
C LYS A 133 -7.77 -6.80 33.05
N LYS A 134 -6.65 -6.45 33.69
CA LYS A 134 -6.61 -6.30 35.14
C LYS A 134 -7.65 -5.24 35.51
N SER A 135 -8.71 -5.68 36.18
CA SER A 135 -9.66 -4.80 36.86
C SER A 135 -8.89 -4.07 37.95
N SER A 136 -8.57 -2.80 37.73
CA SER A 136 -8.10 -1.91 38.79
C SER A 136 -9.21 -1.80 39.84
N ARG A 137 -8.95 -2.32 41.04
CA ARG A 137 -9.64 -1.94 42.28
C ARG A 137 -8.74 -1.00 43.04
#